data_AF-A0A1F9UUW4-F1
#
_entry.id   AF-A0A1F9UUW4-F1
#
_cell.length_a   1.000
_cell.length_b   1.000
_cell.length_c   1.000
_cell.angle_alpha   90.00
_cell.angle_beta   90.00
_cell.angle_gamma   90.00
#
_symmetry.space_group_name_H-M   'P 1'
#
loop_
_entity.id
_entity.type
_entity.pdbx_description
1 polymer ?
#
loop_
_entity_poly.entity_id
_entity_poly.type
_entity_poly.pdbx_seq_one_letter_code
_entity_poly.pdbx_strand_id
1 'polypeptide(L)'
;MARGSLVEAGVDARFLWDEKSERLLGHSILVTGAEVSKMSGDTLGFYINDSGTDPPGAGRFVPAALFRQAWEGLGLTRSFVEVHR
;
A
#
# COMPACT_ATOMS: atom_id res chain seq x y z
N MET A 1 6.34 -13.52 -22.61
CA MET A 1 6.75 -12.45 -21.68
C MET A 1 5.68 -12.32 -20.60
N ALA A 2 6.02 -12.53 -19.33
CA ALA A 2 5.09 -12.22 -18.24
C ALA A 2 4.96 -10.69 -18.13
N ARG A 3 3.73 -10.19 -18.10
CA ARG A 3 3.44 -8.77 -17.87
C ARG A 3 3.46 -8.51 -16.36
N GLY A 4 3.76 -7.29 -15.94
CA GLY A 4 3.63 -6.91 -14.53
C GLY A 4 2.18 -7.09 -14.05
N SER A 5 2.01 -7.64 -12.85
CA SER A 5 0.73 -7.79 -12.17
C SER A 5 0.55 -6.70 -11.11
N LEU A 6 -0.70 -6.44 -10.74
CA LEU A 6 -1.01 -5.59 -9.58
C LEU A 6 -1.13 -6.46 -8.33
N VAL A 7 -0.74 -5.91 -7.18
CA VAL A 7 -0.90 -6.59 -5.89
C VAL A 7 -1.94 -5.83 -5.06
N GLU A 8 -2.97 -6.52 -4.60
CA GLU A 8 -3.91 -5.97 -3.64
C GLU A 8 -3.39 -6.17 -2.21
N ALA A 9 -3.44 -5.11 -1.40
CA ALA A 9 -2.98 -5.10 -0.02
C ALA A 9 -4.04 -4.51 0.92
N GLY A 10 -4.37 -5.25 1.98
CA GLY A 10 -5.16 -4.73 3.09
C GLY A 10 -4.28 -3.88 4.02
N VAL A 11 -4.73 -2.69 4.36
CA VAL A 11 -4.03 -1.75 5.25
C VAL A 11 -4.98 -1.13 6.27
N ASP A 12 -4.43 -0.63 7.36
CA ASP A 12 -5.10 0.36 8.20
C ASP A 12 -4.86 1.75 7.62
N ALA A 13 -5.91 2.31 7.02
CA ALA A 13 -5.87 3.56 6.29
C ALA A 13 -5.58 4.77 7.16
N ARG A 14 -5.75 4.68 8.49
CA ARG A 14 -5.39 5.75 9.44
C ARG A 14 -3.97 6.25 9.21
N PHE A 15 -3.04 5.34 8.95
CA PHE A 15 -1.65 5.68 8.71
C PHE A 15 -1.43 6.34 7.34
N LEU A 16 -2.15 5.89 6.30
CA LEU A 16 -1.98 6.42 4.94
C LEU A 16 -2.72 7.74 4.70
N TRP A 17 -3.77 8.01 5.46
CA TRP A 17 -4.60 9.21 5.37
C TRP A 17 -4.30 10.23 6.48
N ASP A 18 -3.35 9.91 7.37
CA ASP A 18 -3.06 10.69 8.59
C ASP A 18 -4.34 10.94 9.43
N GLU A 19 -5.22 9.95 9.47
CA GLU A 19 -6.51 10.06 10.15
C GLU A 19 -6.40 9.63 11.62
N LYS A 20 -6.68 10.56 12.52
CA LYS A 20 -6.69 10.32 13.97
C LYS A 20 -8.01 9.70 14.39
N SER A 21 -8.10 8.38 14.27
CA SER A 21 -9.23 7.58 14.73
C SER A 21 -8.78 6.52 15.73
N GLU A 22 -9.54 6.33 16.82
CA GLU A 22 -9.35 5.21 17.75
C GLU A 22 -9.82 3.87 17.14
N ARG A 23 -10.72 3.94 16.17
CA ARG A 23 -11.22 2.78 15.44
C ARG A 23 -10.32 2.48 14.25
N LEU A 24 -9.97 1.20 14.09
CA LEU A 24 -9.27 0.72 12.90
C LEU A 24 -10.04 1.06 11.62
N LEU A 25 -9.34 1.57 10.61
CA LEU A 25 -9.90 1.89 9.30
C LEU A 25 -9.35 0.92 8.26
N GLY A 26 -9.87 -0.30 8.25
CA GLY A 26 -9.47 -1.29 7.26
C GLY A 26 -9.81 -0.83 5.84
N HIS A 27 -8.81 -0.84 4.95
CA HIS A 27 -8.98 -0.47 3.56
C HIS A 27 -8.15 -1.38 2.65
N SER A 28 -8.59 -1.53 1.41
CA SER A 28 -7.84 -2.25 0.38
C SER A 28 -7.27 -1.26 -0.62
N ILE A 29 -5.98 -1.40 -0.92
CA ILE A 29 -5.25 -0.59 -1.90
C ILE A 29 -4.60 -1.47 -2.93
N LEU A 30 -4.31 -0.91 -4.11
CA LEU A 30 -3.53 -1.59 -5.14
C LEU A 30 -2.10 -1.08 -5.12
N VAL A 31 -1.13 -1.97 -4.95
CA VAL A 31 0.28 -1.71 -5.21
C VAL A 31 0.55 -1.91 -6.69
N THR A 32 1.02 -0.85 -7.34
CA THR A 32 1.29 -0.79 -8.79
C THR A 32 2.78 -0.87 -9.12
N GLY A 33 3.65 -0.70 -8.12
CA GLY A 33 5.10 -0.83 -8.26
C GLY A 33 5.84 -0.62 -6.95
N ALA A 34 7.13 -0.89 -6.95
CA ALA A 34 8.04 -0.63 -5.84
C ALA A 34 9.23 0.21 -6.30
N GLU A 35 9.64 1.17 -5.47
CA GLU A 35 10.89 1.89 -5.66
C GLU A 35 12.00 1.16 -4.90
N VAL A 36 13.12 0.89 -5.59
CA VAL A 36 14.23 0.10 -5.05
C VAL A 36 15.53 0.89 -5.18
N SER A 37 16.29 0.97 -4.09
CA SER A 37 17.60 1.59 -4.05
C SER A 37 18.54 0.94 -5.05
N LYS A 38 19.10 1.74 -5.98
CA LYS A 38 20.10 1.24 -6.94
C LYS A 38 21.41 0.81 -6.27
N MET A 39 21.72 1.38 -5.11
CA MET A 39 22.97 1.12 -4.41
C MET A 39 22.90 -0.11 -3.50
N SER A 40 21.80 -0.26 -2.76
CA SER A 40 21.66 -1.30 -1.73
C SER A 40 20.70 -2.42 -2.09
N GLY A 41 19.82 -2.22 -3.07
CA GLY A 41 18.74 -3.15 -3.38
C GLY A 41 17.56 -3.10 -2.39
N ASP A 42 17.60 -2.19 -1.41
CA ASP A 42 16.51 -2.06 -0.43
C ASP A 42 15.27 -1.44 -1.06
N THR A 43 14.09 -1.93 -0.65
CA THR A 43 12.81 -1.29 -1.00
C THR A 43 12.68 0.03 -0.27
N LEU A 44 12.60 1.12 -1.02
CA LEU A 44 12.42 2.48 -0.50
C LEU A 44 10.94 2.78 -0.25
N GLY A 45 10.04 2.17 -1.03
CA GLY A 45 8.60 2.30 -0.86
C GLY A 45 7.82 1.73 -2.03
N PHE A 46 6.54 2.06 -2.07
CA PHE A 46 5.57 1.48 -3.00
C PHE A 46 4.77 2.58 -3.70
N TYR A 47 4.50 2.38 -4.98
CA TYR A 47 3.51 3.15 -5.70
C TYR A 47 2.15 2.48 -5.52
N ILE A 48 1.15 3.25 -5.07
CA ILE A 48 -0.18 2.73 -4.75
C ILE A 48 -1.28 3.49 -5.49
N ASN A 49 -2.41 2.82 -5.72
CA ASN A 49 -3.68 3.42 -6.09
C ASN A 49 -4.68 3.17 -4.96
N ASP A 50 -5.34 4.24 -4.51
CA ASP A 50 -6.09 4.28 -3.25
C ASP A 50 -7.45 4.96 -3.49
N SER A 51 -8.52 4.17 -3.38
CA SER A 51 -9.89 4.63 -3.64
C SER A 51 -10.54 5.35 -2.46
N GLY A 52 -9.94 5.36 -1.27
CA GLY A 52 -10.61 5.80 -0.05
C GLY A 52 -10.46 7.29 0.27
N THR A 53 -9.75 8.08 -0.53
CA THR A 53 -9.67 9.54 -0.36
C THR A 53 -10.69 10.29 -1.23
N ASP A 54 -11.01 11.54 -0.89
CA ASP A 54 -11.83 12.44 -1.73
C ASP A 54 -11.05 13.73 -2.07
N PRO A 55 -10.69 13.96 -3.36
CA PRO A 55 -10.91 13.06 -4.49
C PRO A 55 -10.13 11.74 -4.35
N PRO A 56 -10.51 10.67 -5.08
CA PRO A 56 -9.79 9.40 -5.07
C PRO A 56 -8.31 9.62 -5.28
N GLY A 57 -7.50 8.92 -4.49
CA GLY A 57 -6.07 9.15 -4.39
C GLY A 57 -5.45 8.84 -5.74
N ALA A 58 -4.94 9.86 -6.41
CA ALA A 58 -4.09 9.65 -7.57
C ALA A 58 -2.92 8.75 -7.19
N GLY A 59 -2.39 8.00 -8.16
CA GLY A 59 -1.25 7.11 -7.96
C GLY A 59 -0.13 7.84 -7.21
N ARG A 60 0.23 7.36 -6.02
CA ARG A 60 1.19 8.05 -5.14
C ARG A 60 2.23 7.11 -4.57
N PHE A 61 3.38 7.67 -4.23
CA PHE A 61 4.45 6.96 -3.55
C PHE A 61 4.22 6.97 -2.03
N VAL A 62 4.39 5.81 -1.40
CA VAL A 62 4.35 5.64 0.05
C VAL A 62 5.68 5.06 0.51
N PRO A 63 6.42 5.73 1.43
CA PRO A 63 7.66 5.20 1.99
C PRO A 63 7.46 3.83 2.65
N ALA A 64 8.45 2.95 2.53
CA ALA A 64 8.35 1.56 3.00
C ALA A 64 7.99 1.47 4.50
N ALA A 65 8.52 2.37 5.33
CA ALA A 65 8.20 2.42 6.75
C ALA A 65 6.71 2.72 7.01
N LEU A 66 6.14 3.70 6.28
CA LEU A 66 4.73 4.06 6.40
C LEU A 66 3.82 2.96 5.87
N PHE A 67 4.18 2.35 4.73
CA PHE A 67 3.44 1.23 4.18
C PHE A 67 3.41 0.05 5.15
N ARG A 68 4.56 -0.30 5.73
CA ARG A 68 4.67 -1.37 6.72
C ARG A 68 3.82 -1.09 7.94
N GLN A 69 3.87 0.14 8.46
CA GLN A 69 3.04 0.55 9.58
C GLN A 69 1.54 0.39 9.27
N ALA A 70 1.11 0.79 8.07
CA ALA A 70 -0.29 0.64 7.64
C ALA A 70 -0.69 -0.84 7.48
N TRP A 71 0.17 -1.65 6.86
CA TRP A 71 -0.07 -3.07 6.62
C TRP A 71 -0.12 -3.88 7.92
N GLU A 72 0.86 -3.69 8.82
CA GLU A 72 0.92 -4.37 10.11
C GLU A 72 -0.18 -3.87 11.06
N GLY A 73 -0.52 -2.58 10.99
CA GLY A 73 -1.57 -1.95 11.78
C GLY A 73 -2.97 -2.52 11.55
N LEU A 74 -3.22 -3.12 10.39
CA LEU A 74 -4.50 -3.77 10.11
C LEU A 74 -4.76 -5.00 10.99
N GLY A 75 -3.71 -5.69 11.46
CA GLY A 75 -3.81 -6.84 12.38
C GLY A 75 -4.54 -8.08 11.83
N LEU A 76 -5.19 -7.99 10.67
CA LEU A 76 -5.97 -9.03 10.02
C LEU A 76 -5.19 -9.62 8.85
N THR A 77 -4.37 -10.65 9.10
CA THR A 77 -3.72 -11.52 8.09
C THR A 77 -2.82 -10.85 7.05
N ARG A 78 -1.61 -11.39 6.90
CA ARG A 78 -0.54 -10.95 5.97
C ARG A 78 -0.84 -11.31 4.49
N SER A 79 -2.04 -11.04 4.02
CA SER A 79 -2.51 -11.52 2.72
C SER A 79 -2.13 -10.52 1.63
N PHE A 80 -1.35 -10.97 0.65
CA PHE A 80 -1.21 -10.32 -0.65
C PHE A 80 -1.96 -11.18 -1.67
N VAL A 81 -2.76 -10.55 -2.53
CA VAL A 81 -3.36 -11.24 -3.68
C VAL A 81 -2.81 -10.61 -4.95
N GLU A 82 -2.21 -11.43 -5.80
CA GLU A 82 -1.83 -11.03 -7.15
C GLU A 82 -3.10 -10.98 -8.03
N VAL A 83 -3.34 -9.83 -8.66
CA VAL A 83 -4.48 -9.64 -9.56
C VAL A 83 -3.99 -9.82 -11.00
N HIS A 84 -4.34 -10.97 -11.59
CA HIS A 84 -4.15 -11.21 -13.02
C HIS A 84 -5.31 -10.59 -13.82
N ARG A 85 -5.00 -9.88 -14.91
CA ARG A 85 -5.98 -9.44 -15.91
C ARG A 85 -5.81 -10.21 -17.21
#